data_AF-A0AAW9XFW1-F1
#
_entry.id   AF-A0AAW9XFW1-F1
#
_cell.length_a   1.000
_cell.length_b   1.000
_cell.length_c   1.000
_cell.angle_alpha   90.00
_cell.angle_beta   90.00
_cell.angle_gamma   90.00
#
_symmetry.space_group_name_H-M   'P 1'
#
loop_
_entity.id
_entity.type
_entity.pdbx_description
1 polymer ?
#
loop_
_entity_poly.entity_id
_entity_poly.type
_entity_poly.pdbx_seq_one_letter_code
_entity_poly.pdbx_strand_id
1 'polypeptide(L)'
;MLKIRKFLKIIFIFSPVIVFFSCGETVTQAEKLLTGENKEASPYVKIDEKTKSFTLDLSTSRIEKLEKSAFFSLKSRFYQKLNAQSLDEKNTNDSKSNKSNGEKINFYFLSKIIFPDSLIEIEDYAFYVDSANLTKCEKILELDFSKANKLQKIGNFAFQGNNVKTLVLPPSIKSIGKQAFAKNQLEQVDFSQAKKLEEIQTGAFFDNKIKELDFSANSNLVEIFPGSFESNQIEKVKFNINSKPIIIRNSVFKDNVIKTEVGIENLPKNSKLENIFS
;
A
#
# COMPACT_ATOMS: atom_id res chain seq x y z
N MET A 1 -35.53 42.31 -37.43
CA MET A 1 -34.37 41.39 -37.33
C MET A 1 -33.79 41.50 -35.93
N LEU A 2 -34.21 40.62 -35.02
CA LEU A 2 -33.75 40.60 -33.63
C LEU A 2 -32.80 39.40 -33.46
N LYS A 3 -31.48 39.63 -33.33
CA LYS A 3 -30.52 38.55 -33.02
C LYS A 3 -30.41 38.39 -31.50
N ILE A 4 -31.16 37.44 -30.95
CA ILE A 4 -31.01 36.99 -29.56
C ILE A 4 -29.75 36.13 -29.48
N ARG A 5 -28.65 36.67 -28.94
CA ARG A 5 -27.51 35.87 -28.49
C ARG A 5 -27.86 35.24 -27.15
N LYS A 6 -28.24 33.95 -27.15
CA LYS A 6 -28.27 33.12 -25.94
C LYS A 6 -26.84 32.98 -25.43
N PHE A 7 -26.51 33.68 -24.34
CA PHE A 7 -25.33 33.38 -23.52
C PHE A 7 -25.63 32.09 -22.77
N LEU A 8 -25.17 30.94 -23.28
CA LEU A 8 -25.01 29.76 -22.43
C LEU A 8 -23.88 30.10 -21.45
N LYS A 9 -24.24 30.40 -20.19
CA LYS A 9 -23.31 30.24 -19.08
C LYS A 9 -23.05 28.74 -18.95
N ILE A 10 -22.02 28.26 -19.65
CA ILE A 10 -21.44 26.94 -19.39
C ILE A 10 -20.79 27.08 -18.01
N ILE A 11 -21.48 26.58 -16.99
CA ILE A 11 -20.85 26.26 -15.71
C ILE A 11 -19.89 25.12 -16.04
N PHE A 12 -18.61 25.44 -16.22
CA PHE A 12 -17.57 24.42 -16.34
C PHE A 12 -17.43 23.76 -14.98
N ILE A 13 -18.13 22.64 -14.80
CA ILE A 13 -17.82 21.69 -13.75
C ILE A 13 -16.45 21.13 -14.12
N PHE A 14 -15.42 21.51 -13.36
CA PHE A 14 -14.07 20.98 -13.49
C PHE A 14 -14.08 19.49 -13.13
N SER A 15 -14.33 18.64 -14.12
CA SER A 15 -14.02 17.22 -14.02
C SER A 15 -12.68 16.95 -14.69
N PRO A 16 -11.71 16.29 -14.04
CA PRO A 16 -10.47 15.88 -14.69
C PRO A 16 -10.80 14.85 -15.78
N VAL A 17 -10.75 15.29 -17.04
CA VAL A 17 -10.96 14.41 -18.19
C VAL A 17 -9.81 13.41 -18.27
N ILE A 18 -10.11 12.12 -18.10
CA ILE A 18 -9.23 11.04 -18.53
C ILE A 18 -9.80 10.42 -19.81
N VAL A 19 -9.05 10.56 -20.91
CA VAL A 19 -9.32 9.90 -22.19
C VAL A 19 -8.64 8.53 -22.18
N PHE A 20 -9.41 7.45 -22.33
CA PHE A 20 -8.88 6.14 -22.68
C PHE A 20 -9.35 5.76 -24.08
N PHE A 21 -8.39 5.46 -24.96
CA PHE A 21 -8.62 4.64 -26.15
C PHE A 21 -8.42 3.18 -25.75
N SER A 22 -9.51 2.44 -25.57
CA SER A 22 -9.55 0.98 -25.72
C SER A 22 -10.99 0.49 -25.51
N CYS A 23 -11.52 -0.23 -26.50
CA CYS A 23 -12.84 -0.84 -26.47
C CYS A 23 -12.75 -2.19 -25.73
N GLY A 24 -13.53 -2.39 -24.66
CA GLY A 24 -13.87 -3.72 -24.15
C GLY A 24 -13.13 -4.25 -22.91
N GLU A 25 -12.26 -3.50 -22.25
CA GLU A 25 -11.64 -3.95 -20.98
C GLU A 25 -12.57 -3.69 -19.78
N THR A 26 -12.71 -4.67 -18.88
CA THR A 26 -13.36 -4.48 -17.58
C THR A 26 -12.56 -3.47 -16.76
N VAL A 27 -13.20 -2.38 -16.32
CA VAL A 27 -12.57 -1.37 -15.47
C VAL A 27 -12.06 -2.02 -14.19
N THR A 28 -10.75 -1.97 -13.97
CA THR A 28 -10.08 -2.56 -12.81
C THR A 28 -10.54 -1.88 -11.51
N GLN A 29 -10.41 -2.57 -10.37
CA GLN A 29 -10.75 -1.96 -9.07
C GLN A 29 -9.96 -0.67 -8.82
N ALA A 30 -8.67 -0.62 -9.17
CA ALA A 30 -7.88 0.59 -9.06
C ALA A 30 -8.41 1.72 -9.92
N GLU A 31 -8.81 1.47 -11.17
CA GLU A 31 -9.42 2.51 -12.02
C GLU A 31 -10.68 3.08 -11.37
N LYS A 32 -11.58 2.23 -10.85
CA LYS A 32 -12.79 2.71 -10.12
C LYS A 32 -12.43 3.59 -8.93
N LEU A 33 -11.41 3.20 -8.16
CA LEU A 33 -10.95 3.95 -7.00
C LEU A 33 -10.23 5.24 -7.36
N LEU A 34 -9.63 5.34 -8.55
CA LEU A 34 -8.87 6.50 -9.00
C LEU A 34 -9.71 7.48 -9.85
N THR A 35 -10.79 7.05 -10.50
CA THR A 35 -11.55 7.90 -11.44
C THR A 35 -12.99 8.20 -11.02
N GLY A 36 -13.40 7.82 -9.80
CA GLY A 36 -14.77 8.03 -9.30
C GLY A 36 -15.86 7.37 -10.14
N GLU A 37 -17.12 7.51 -9.74
CA GLU A 37 -18.26 7.16 -10.61
C GLU A 37 -18.36 8.19 -11.76
N ASN A 38 -18.73 7.75 -12.96
CA ASN A 38 -18.90 8.61 -14.14
C ASN A 38 -17.66 9.42 -14.60
N LYS A 39 -16.44 8.99 -14.24
CA LYS A 39 -15.17 9.66 -14.61
C LYS A 39 -15.00 11.06 -13.99
N GLU A 40 -15.55 11.28 -12.80
CA GLU A 40 -15.31 12.48 -11.99
C GLU A 40 -14.00 12.38 -11.19
N ALA A 41 -13.59 13.47 -10.54
CA ALA A 41 -12.44 13.40 -9.64
C ALA A 41 -12.70 12.37 -8.53
N SER A 42 -11.79 11.43 -8.32
CA SER A 42 -11.97 10.46 -7.25
C SER A 42 -11.99 11.14 -5.88
N PRO A 43 -12.99 10.86 -5.03
CA PRO A 43 -13.04 11.39 -3.67
C PRO A 43 -11.94 10.80 -2.76
N TYR A 44 -11.27 9.74 -3.21
CA TYR A 44 -10.23 9.03 -2.47
C TYR A 44 -8.83 9.53 -2.78
N VAL A 45 -8.65 10.35 -3.82
CA VAL A 45 -7.32 10.83 -4.23
C VAL A 45 -7.02 12.18 -3.60
N LYS A 46 -6.00 12.22 -2.74
CA LYS A 46 -5.47 13.46 -2.14
C LYS A 46 -4.08 13.76 -2.69
N ILE A 47 -3.97 14.80 -3.51
CA ILE A 47 -2.73 15.19 -4.19
C ILE A 47 -1.83 15.99 -3.26
N ASP A 48 -0.53 15.68 -3.29
CA ASP A 48 0.55 16.53 -2.81
C ASP A 48 1.35 17.10 -3.99
N GLU A 49 1.16 18.39 -4.23
CA GLU A 49 1.79 19.12 -5.34
C GLU A 49 3.32 19.26 -5.18
N LYS A 50 3.83 19.24 -3.94
CA LYS A 50 5.26 19.42 -3.62
C LYS A 50 6.04 18.15 -3.93
N THR A 51 5.52 17.00 -3.52
CA THR A 51 6.18 15.70 -3.71
C THR A 51 5.84 15.04 -5.05
N LYS A 52 4.87 15.59 -5.79
CA LYS A 52 4.31 14.94 -7.00
C LYS A 52 3.79 13.53 -6.69
N SER A 53 3.14 13.40 -5.55
CA SER A 53 2.52 12.15 -5.10
C SER A 53 1.05 12.34 -4.76
N PHE A 54 0.34 11.24 -4.53
CA PHE A 54 -1.00 11.26 -3.97
C PHE A 54 -1.17 10.18 -2.90
N THR A 55 -2.03 10.49 -1.93
CA THR A 55 -2.57 9.53 -0.97
C THR A 55 -3.87 8.95 -1.52
N LEU A 56 -3.98 7.62 -1.51
CA LEU A 56 -5.25 6.91 -1.69
C LEU A 56 -5.93 6.77 -0.32
N ASP A 57 -6.79 7.73 0.00
CA ASP A 57 -7.55 7.75 1.24
C ASP A 57 -8.88 7.00 1.06
N LEU A 58 -8.86 5.72 1.42
CA LEU A 58 -10.03 4.85 1.37
C LEU A 58 -10.84 4.89 2.66
N SER A 59 -10.52 5.77 3.63
CA SER A 59 -11.05 5.69 4.99
C SER A 59 -12.57 5.87 5.11
N THR A 60 -13.21 6.45 4.10
CA THR A 60 -14.67 6.62 3.99
C THR A 60 -15.33 5.60 3.06
N SER A 61 -14.54 4.74 2.42
CA SER A 61 -15.04 3.72 1.50
C SER A 61 -15.67 2.53 2.24
N ARG A 62 -16.49 1.76 1.51
CA ARG A 62 -17.14 0.54 2.00
C ARG A 62 -16.52 -0.73 1.42
N ILE A 63 -15.31 -0.64 0.87
CA ILE A 63 -14.68 -1.81 0.26
C ILE A 63 -14.33 -2.83 1.34
N GLU A 64 -14.77 -4.07 1.14
CA GLU A 64 -14.44 -5.16 2.04
C GLU A 64 -13.17 -5.90 1.58
N LYS A 65 -12.81 -5.76 0.31
CA LYS A 65 -11.68 -6.44 -0.30
C LYS A 65 -10.93 -5.54 -1.26
N LEU A 66 -9.60 -5.54 -1.15
CA LEU A 66 -8.71 -5.08 -2.20
C LEU A 66 -8.34 -6.27 -3.09
N GLU A 67 -8.76 -6.21 -4.34
CA GLU A 67 -8.71 -7.32 -5.29
C GLU A 67 -7.27 -7.68 -5.70
N LYS A 68 -7.12 -8.94 -6.11
CA LYS A 68 -5.86 -9.49 -6.58
C LYS A 68 -5.29 -8.62 -7.68
N SER A 69 -4.03 -8.24 -7.53
CA SER A 69 -3.32 -7.39 -8.49
C SER A 69 -3.97 -6.02 -8.77
N ALA A 70 -4.88 -5.52 -7.91
CA ALA A 70 -5.62 -4.28 -8.15
C ALA A 70 -4.72 -3.10 -8.56
N PHE A 71 -3.58 -2.93 -7.89
CA PHE A 71 -2.58 -1.88 -8.12
C PHE A 71 -1.24 -2.44 -8.65
N PHE A 72 -1.28 -3.55 -9.40
CA PHE A 72 -0.10 -4.20 -9.95
C PHE A 72 0.52 -3.43 -11.13
N SER A 73 -0.31 -2.76 -11.94
CA SER A 73 0.15 -2.08 -13.15
C SER A 73 0.72 -0.68 -12.86
N LEU A 74 1.59 -0.18 -13.74
CA LEU A 74 2.03 1.22 -13.72
C LEU A 74 0.82 2.18 -13.76
N LYS A 75 -0.20 1.87 -14.57
CA LYS A 75 -1.40 2.72 -14.76
C LYS A 75 -2.19 2.91 -13.48
N SER A 76 -2.32 1.85 -12.69
CA SER A 76 -3.01 1.90 -11.39
C SER A 76 -2.22 2.64 -10.31
N ARG A 77 -0.98 3.09 -10.56
CA ARG A 77 -0.10 3.71 -9.56
C ARG A 77 0.22 5.18 -9.83
N PHE A 78 -0.37 5.77 -10.88
CA PHE A 78 -0.34 7.21 -11.10
C PHE A 78 -1.74 7.80 -11.15
N TYR A 79 -1.83 9.08 -10.81
CA TYR A 79 -3.00 9.91 -11.01
C TYR A 79 -2.64 11.07 -11.96
N GLN A 80 -3.52 11.37 -12.91
CA GLN A 80 -3.33 12.45 -13.87
C GLN A 80 -4.26 13.61 -13.54
N LYS A 81 -3.72 14.83 -13.48
CA LYS A 81 -4.49 16.07 -13.31
C LYS A 81 -4.19 17.03 -14.46
N LEU A 82 -5.25 17.51 -15.10
CA LEU A 82 -5.17 18.58 -16.09
C LEU A 82 -5.09 19.93 -15.38
N ASN A 83 -4.09 20.74 -15.72
CA ASN A 83 -4.07 22.14 -15.31
C ASN A 83 -4.65 23.00 -16.45
N ALA A 84 -5.83 23.59 -16.23
CA ALA A 84 -6.24 24.74 -17.01
C ALA A 84 -5.34 25.92 -16.63
N GLN A 85 -4.58 26.46 -17.59
CA GLN A 85 -3.95 27.77 -17.37
C GLN A 85 -5.05 28.83 -17.21
N SER A 86 -4.86 29.75 -16.27
CA SER A 86 -5.70 30.95 -16.19
C SER A 86 -5.66 31.65 -17.54
N LEU A 87 -6.84 32.01 -18.06
CA LEU A 87 -6.95 33.06 -19.06
C LEU A 87 -6.53 34.34 -18.34
N ASP A 88 -5.25 34.68 -18.41
CA ASP A 88 -4.83 36.04 -18.10
C ASP A 88 -5.45 36.93 -19.19
N GLU A 89 -6.56 37.60 -18.86
CA GLU A 89 -7.09 38.71 -19.63
C GLU A 89 -6.04 39.84 -19.63
N LYS A 90 -5.09 39.78 -20.55
CA LYS A 90 -4.40 40.96 -21.04
C LYS A 90 -4.74 41.17 -22.51
N ASN A 91 -5.79 41.97 -22.70
CA ASN A 91 -5.94 42.81 -23.87
C ASN A 91 -4.63 43.57 -24.11
N THR A 92 -3.92 43.23 -25.19
CA THR A 92 -3.36 44.22 -26.11
C THR A 92 -3.14 43.54 -27.45
N ASN A 93 -3.71 44.17 -28.48
CA ASN A 93 -3.62 43.82 -29.88
C ASN A 93 -2.17 43.56 -30.30
N ASP A 94 -1.86 42.33 -30.72
CA ASP A 94 -0.94 42.15 -31.83
C ASP A 94 -1.16 40.82 -32.55
N SER A 95 -1.26 40.95 -33.86
CA SER A 95 -1.45 39.87 -34.81
C SER A 95 -0.23 38.96 -34.90
N LYS A 96 -0.49 37.64 -35.02
CA LYS A 96 0.42 36.52 -35.33
C LYS A 96 1.10 35.84 -34.12
N SER A 97 0.40 34.87 -33.53
CA SER A 97 0.91 33.48 -33.42
C SER A 97 -0.23 32.53 -33.03
N ASN A 98 -0.48 31.51 -33.87
CA ASN A 98 -1.25 30.34 -33.45
C ASN A 98 -0.34 29.51 -32.54
N LYS A 99 -0.28 29.84 -31.25
CA LYS A 99 0.15 28.87 -30.23
C LYS A 99 -1.07 28.11 -29.76
N SER A 100 -1.14 26.83 -30.12
CA SER A 100 -1.96 25.89 -29.36
C SER A 100 -1.44 25.90 -27.92
N ASN A 101 -2.11 26.62 -27.02
CA ASN A 101 -1.83 26.56 -25.59
C ASN A 101 -2.13 25.13 -25.14
N GLY A 102 -1.11 24.27 -25.15
CA GLY A 102 -1.23 22.87 -24.77
C GLY A 102 -1.53 22.74 -23.29
N GLU A 103 -2.63 22.06 -22.97
CA GLU A 103 -2.99 21.68 -21.61
C GLU A 103 -1.82 20.93 -20.97
N LYS A 104 -1.33 21.40 -19.82
CA LYS A 104 -0.24 20.74 -19.11
C LYS A 104 -0.81 19.62 -18.24
N ILE A 105 -0.41 18.38 -18.52
CA ILE A 105 -0.76 17.20 -17.72
C ILE A 105 0.30 17.03 -16.63
N ASN A 106 -0.16 16.96 -15.37
CA ASN A 106 0.70 16.57 -14.24
C ASN A 106 0.41 15.12 -13.83
N PHE A 107 1.46 14.38 -13.50
CA PHE A 107 1.40 13.02 -12.99
C PHE A 107 1.77 13.02 -11.50
N TYR A 108 1.04 12.25 -10.72
CA TYR A 108 1.26 12.05 -9.29
C TYR A 108 1.36 10.57 -8.99
N PHE A 109 2.32 10.14 -8.19
CA PHE A 109 2.52 8.73 -7.86
C PHE A 109 1.90 8.34 -6.51
N LEU A 110 1.41 7.10 -6.41
CA LEU A 110 0.84 6.59 -5.17
C LEU A 110 1.93 6.44 -4.09
N SER A 111 1.87 7.26 -3.04
CA SER A 111 2.87 7.27 -1.95
C SER A 111 2.32 6.73 -0.63
N LYS A 112 1.02 6.91 -0.37
CA LYS A 112 0.36 6.54 0.89
C LYS A 112 -1.02 5.94 0.65
N ILE A 113 -1.40 4.99 1.49
CA ILE A 113 -2.75 4.42 1.51
C ILE A 113 -3.32 4.52 2.93
N ILE A 114 -4.57 4.96 3.05
CA ILE A 114 -5.34 4.92 4.31
C ILE A 114 -6.49 3.94 4.14
N PHE A 115 -6.49 2.85 4.89
CA PHE A 115 -7.47 1.77 4.74
C PHE A 115 -8.75 2.02 5.56
N PRO A 116 -9.93 1.56 5.09
CA PRO A 116 -11.20 1.72 5.81
C PRO A 116 -11.41 0.66 6.90
N ASP A 117 -12.34 0.95 7.81
CA ASP A 117 -12.84 -0.01 8.80
C ASP A 117 -13.63 -1.19 8.20
N SER A 118 -14.19 -1.00 7.01
CA SER A 118 -14.90 -2.05 6.28
C SER A 118 -13.98 -3.13 5.69
N LEU A 119 -12.67 -2.87 5.57
CA LEU A 119 -11.75 -3.78 4.91
C LEU A 119 -11.57 -5.09 5.71
N ILE A 120 -11.76 -6.22 5.03
CA ILE A 120 -11.66 -7.57 5.58
C ILE A 120 -10.42 -8.29 5.01
N GLU A 121 -10.11 -8.09 3.73
CA GLU A 121 -9.02 -8.79 3.05
C GLU A 121 -8.28 -7.90 2.05
N ILE A 122 -6.96 -8.03 2.00
CA ILE A 122 -6.14 -7.55 0.89
C ILE A 122 -5.65 -8.79 0.16
N GLU A 123 -6.01 -8.95 -1.11
CA GLU A 123 -5.66 -10.14 -1.88
C GLU A 123 -4.22 -10.13 -2.39
N ASP A 124 -3.85 -11.27 -2.97
CA ASP A 124 -2.52 -11.50 -3.52
C ASP A 124 -2.12 -10.41 -4.53
N TYR A 125 -0.86 -9.98 -4.47
CA TYR A 125 -0.30 -8.99 -5.39
C TYR A 125 -1.01 -7.62 -5.45
N ALA A 126 -1.96 -7.32 -4.56
CA ALA A 126 -2.79 -6.11 -4.64
C ALA A 126 -1.99 -4.82 -4.85
N PHE A 127 -0.82 -4.68 -4.20
CA PHE A 127 0.14 -3.59 -4.36
C PHE A 127 1.56 -4.12 -4.58
N TYR A 128 1.70 -5.24 -5.27
CA TYR A 128 3.01 -5.77 -5.62
C TYR A 128 3.79 -4.80 -6.52
N VAL A 129 5.10 -4.72 -6.30
CA VAL A 129 6.03 -4.02 -7.17
C VAL A 129 7.16 -4.97 -7.58
N ASP A 130 7.25 -5.25 -8.87
CA ASP A 130 8.43 -5.89 -9.43
C ASP A 130 9.55 -4.86 -9.59
N SER A 131 10.62 -5.04 -8.80
CA SER A 131 11.82 -4.20 -8.88
C SER A 131 12.49 -4.21 -10.26
N ALA A 132 12.28 -5.25 -11.09
CA ALA A 132 12.83 -5.30 -12.44
C ALA A 132 12.00 -4.50 -13.47
N ASN A 133 10.68 -4.44 -13.29
CA ASN A 133 9.76 -3.91 -14.31
C ASN A 133 9.17 -2.53 -13.99
N LEU A 134 9.24 -2.07 -12.73
CA LEU A 134 8.58 -0.84 -12.27
C LEU A 134 9.55 0.23 -11.76
N THR A 135 10.79 0.27 -12.26
CA THR A 135 11.83 1.24 -11.85
C THR A 135 11.45 2.71 -12.06
N LYS A 136 10.40 2.99 -12.85
CA LYS A 136 9.89 4.34 -13.13
C LYS A 136 8.72 4.78 -12.23
N CYS A 137 8.13 3.89 -11.43
CA CYS A 137 7.08 4.29 -10.48
C CYS A 137 7.67 4.55 -9.11
N GLU A 138 7.18 5.60 -8.45
CA GLU A 138 7.44 5.73 -7.01
C GLU A 138 6.71 4.62 -6.25
N LYS A 139 7.41 4.06 -5.28
CA LYS A 139 6.96 2.96 -4.43
C LYS A 139 6.17 3.52 -3.25
N ILE A 140 5.23 2.73 -2.72
CA ILE A 140 4.47 3.14 -1.53
C ILE A 140 5.43 3.31 -0.35
N LEU A 141 5.28 4.42 0.36
CA LEU A 141 6.09 4.80 1.52
C LEU A 141 5.37 4.54 2.83
N GLU A 142 4.04 4.67 2.84
CA GLU A 142 3.23 4.61 4.08
C GLU A 142 1.94 3.81 3.89
N LEU A 143 1.66 2.93 4.86
CA LEU A 143 0.43 2.17 4.98
C LEU A 143 -0.23 2.53 6.31
N ASP A 144 -1.43 3.10 6.26
CA ASP A 144 -2.20 3.46 7.44
C ASP A 144 -3.36 2.49 7.65
N PHE A 145 -3.11 1.51 8.54
CA PHE A 145 -4.10 0.54 9.01
C PHE A 145 -4.87 1.01 10.26
N SER A 146 -4.71 2.26 10.72
CA SER A 146 -5.30 2.74 11.99
C SER A 146 -6.82 2.59 12.08
N LYS A 147 -7.49 2.58 10.92
CA LYS A 147 -8.93 2.37 10.83
C LYS A 147 -9.32 0.95 10.41
N ALA A 148 -8.39 0.11 9.97
CA ALA A 148 -8.67 -1.21 9.38
C ALA A 148 -8.96 -2.30 10.43
N ASN A 149 -9.85 -2.03 11.38
CA ASN A 149 -10.08 -2.89 12.55
C ASN A 149 -10.71 -4.25 12.22
N LYS A 150 -11.24 -4.42 11.01
CA LYS A 150 -11.82 -5.68 10.51
C LYS A 150 -10.90 -6.44 9.56
N LEU A 151 -9.70 -5.93 9.24
CA LEU A 151 -8.79 -6.59 8.32
C LEU A 151 -8.28 -7.89 8.95
N GLN A 152 -8.57 -9.02 8.32
CA GLN A 152 -8.22 -10.36 8.81
C GLN A 152 -7.05 -10.98 8.06
N LYS A 153 -6.87 -10.63 6.78
CA LYS A 153 -5.88 -11.29 5.92
C LYS A 153 -5.20 -10.32 4.97
N ILE A 154 -3.88 -10.45 4.90
CA ILE A 154 -3.06 -9.82 3.85
C ILE A 154 -2.51 -10.95 2.99
N GLY A 155 -2.80 -10.89 1.69
CA GLY A 155 -2.50 -11.92 0.71
C GLY A 155 -1.01 -12.03 0.38
N ASN A 156 -0.69 -13.04 -0.41
CA ASN A 156 0.66 -13.32 -0.84
C ASN A 156 1.17 -12.15 -1.71
N PHE A 157 2.41 -11.73 -1.48
CA PHE A 157 3.07 -10.68 -2.27
C PHE A 157 2.37 -9.32 -2.25
N ALA A 158 1.35 -9.11 -1.40
CA ALA A 158 0.43 -7.98 -1.48
C ALA A 158 1.13 -6.61 -1.47
N PHE A 159 2.23 -6.45 -0.74
CA PHE A 159 3.03 -5.22 -0.68
C PHE A 159 4.51 -5.46 -0.98
N GLN A 160 4.87 -6.57 -1.61
CA GLN A 160 6.28 -6.85 -1.92
C GLN A 160 6.88 -5.75 -2.82
N GLY A 161 8.13 -5.38 -2.53
CA GLY A 161 8.92 -4.51 -3.40
C GLY A 161 8.64 -3.01 -3.28
N ASN A 162 7.84 -2.59 -2.28
CA ASN A 162 7.60 -1.18 -1.98
C ASN A 162 8.73 -0.57 -1.11
N ASN A 163 8.52 0.62 -0.56
CA ASN A 163 9.50 1.36 0.26
C ASN A 163 8.93 1.68 1.66
N VAL A 164 8.04 0.83 2.18
CA VAL A 164 7.41 1.05 3.49
C VAL A 164 8.47 0.98 4.59
N LYS A 165 8.51 1.99 5.47
CA LYS A 165 9.52 2.10 6.54
C LYS A 165 9.04 1.65 7.91
N THR A 166 7.79 1.92 8.23
CA THR A 166 7.17 1.51 9.49
C THR A 166 5.82 0.90 9.21
N LEU A 167 5.41 -0.05 10.04
CA LEU A 167 4.14 -0.76 9.89
C LEU A 167 3.50 -0.96 11.26
N VAL A 168 2.26 -0.54 11.41
CA VAL A 168 1.42 -0.87 12.57
C VAL A 168 0.34 -1.83 12.09
N LEU A 169 0.33 -3.06 12.62
CA LEU A 169 -0.65 -4.05 12.22
C LEU A 169 -2.02 -3.83 12.91
N PRO A 170 -3.14 -4.01 12.20
CA PRO A 170 -4.47 -3.81 12.77
C PRO A 170 -4.89 -4.94 13.72
N PRO A 171 -5.87 -4.69 14.62
CA PRO A 171 -6.15 -5.61 15.71
C PRO A 171 -6.78 -6.95 15.33
N SER A 172 -7.46 -7.03 14.18
CA SER A 172 -8.13 -8.25 13.74
C SER A 172 -7.32 -9.11 12.78
N ILE A 173 -6.07 -8.72 12.46
CA ILE A 173 -5.25 -9.49 11.52
C ILE A 173 -5.01 -10.90 12.08
N LYS A 174 -5.23 -11.92 11.25
CA LYS A 174 -5.03 -13.33 11.56
C LYS A 174 -3.85 -13.93 10.82
N SER A 175 -3.67 -13.56 9.55
CA SER A 175 -2.64 -14.14 8.70
C SER A 175 -1.98 -13.09 7.82
N ILE A 176 -0.64 -13.15 7.75
CA ILE A 176 0.18 -12.37 6.82
C ILE A 176 0.74 -13.34 5.79
N GLY A 177 0.39 -13.13 4.52
CA GLY A 177 0.68 -14.03 3.41
C GLY A 177 2.16 -14.12 3.01
N LYS A 178 2.46 -15.11 2.16
CA LYS A 178 3.81 -15.37 1.66
C LYS A 178 4.39 -14.12 1.04
N GLN A 179 5.56 -13.70 1.50
CA GLN A 179 6.28 -12.52 1.00
C GLN A 179 5.44 -11.24 0.97
N ALA A 180 4.38 -11.12 1.79
CA ALA A 180 3.47 -9.99 1.75
C ALA A 180 4.16 -8.63 1.87
N PHE A 181 5.19 -8.52 2.70
CA PHE A 181 6.00 -7.32 2.94
C PHE A 181 7.47 -7.51 2.57
N ALA A 182 7.80 -8.52 1.74
CA ALA A 182 9.18 -8.77 1.36
C ALA A 182 9.77 -7.59 0.55
N LYS A 183 11.09 -7.37 0.64
CA LYS A 183 11.81 -6.36 -0.14
C LYS A 183 11.25 -4.94 0.05
N ASN A 184 10.94 -4.59 1.30
CA ASN A 184 10.55 -3.23 1.70
C ASN A 184 11.73 -2.54 2.39
N GLN A 185 11.47 -1.48 3.17
CA GLN A 185 12.47 -0.77 3.96
C GLN A 185 12.07 -0.77 5.44
N LEU A 186 11.34 -1.79 5.89
CA LEU A 186 10.75 -1.82 7.22
C LEU A 186 11.84 -1.84 8.28
N GLU A 187 11.91 -0.78 9.08
CA GLU A 187 12.81 -0.66 10.24
C GLU A 187 12.09 -1.11 11.53
N GLN A 188 10.77 -0.94 11.57
CA GLN A 188 9.92 -1.30 12.70
C GLN A 188 8.58 -1.87 12.24
N VAL A 189 8.13 -2.93 12.91
CA VAL A 189 6.78 -3.47 12.79
C VAL A 189 6.17 -3.57 14.19
N ASP A 190 5.07 -2.85 14.42
CA ASP A 190 4.31 -2.90 15.67
C ASP A 190 3.23 -3.98 15.58
N PHE A 191 3.46 -5.06 16.34
CA PHE A 191 2.54 -6.20 16.49
C PHE A 191 1.60 -6.05 17.71
N SER A 192 1.71 -4.98 18.50
CA SER A 192 1.05 -4.84 19.82
C SER A 192 -0.48 -4.93 19.76
N GLN A 193 -1.07 -4.49 18.66
CA GLN A 193 -2.52 -4.57 18.46
C GLN A 193 -2.96 -5.90 17.85
N ALA A 194 -2.09 -6.62 17.15
CA ALA A 194 -2.38 -7.82 16.37
C ALA A 194 -2.63 -9.09 17.21
N LYS A 195 -3.49 -8.99 18.22
CA LYS A 195 -3.76 -10.07 19.21
C LYS A 195 -4.36 -11.32 18.58
N LYS A 196 -5.02 -11.20 17.42
CA LYS A 196 -5.59 -12.32 16.67
C LYS A 196 -4.64 -12.94 15.65
N LEU A 197 -3.40 -12.45 15.55
CA LEU A 197 -2.42 -12.99 14.62
C LEU A 197 -2.11 -14.45 14.98
N GLU A 198 -2.32 -15.34 14.03
CA GLU A 198 -2.13 -16.79 14.17
C GLU A 198 -0.89 -17.26 13.41
N GLU A 199 -0.66 -16.71 12.21
CA GLU A 199 0.40 -17.18 11.31
C GLU A 199 1.12 -16.05 10.58
N ILE A 200 2.45 -16.18 10.49
CA ILE A 200 3.32 -15.36 9.64
C ILE A 200 3.94 -16.27 8.58
N GLN A 201 3.50 -16.13 7.33
CA GLN A 201 3.83 -17.05 6.24
C GLN A 201 5.26 -16.88 5.70
N THR A 202 5.67 -17.83 4.85
CA THR A 202 7.02 -17.92 4.28
C THR A 202 7.50 -16.59 3.70
N GLY A 203 8.66 -16.13 4.15
CA GLY A 203 9.28 -14.89 3.65
C GLY A 203 8.47 -13.62 3.87
N ALA A 204 7.42 -13.60 4.71
CA ALA A 204 6.50 -12.46 4.84
C ALA A 204 7.19 -11.09 5.00
N PHE A 205 8.30 -11.05 5.73
CA PHE A 205 9.14 -9.86 5.96
C PHE A 205 10.58 -10.03 5.48
N PHE A 206 10.82 -10.94 4.52
CA PHE A 206 12.15 -11.17 3.92
C PHE A 206 12.74 -9.88 3.34
N ASP A 207 14.05 -9.65 3.53
CA ASP A 207 14.80 -8.52 2.95
C ASP A 207 14.20 -7.16 3.37
N ASN A 208 14.38 -6.85 4.66
CA ASN A 208 13.95 -5.62 5.31
C ASN A 208 15.05 -5.14 6.29
N LYS A 209 14.75 -4.18 7.17
CA LYS A 209 15.70 -3.56 8.12
C LYS A 209 15.22 -3.66 9.56
N ILE A 210 14.37 -4.64 9.88
CA ILE A 210 13.74 -4.78 11.20
C ILE A 210 14.82 -5.11 12.23
N LYS A 211 14.84 -4.39 13.35
CA LYS A 211 15.85 -4.57 14.42
C LYS A 211 15.35 -5.36 15.63
N GLU A 212 14.06 -5.23 15.93
CA GLU A 212 13.46 -5.88 17.09
C GLU A 212 12.09 -6.43 16.71
N LEU A 213 11.74 -7.55 17.34
CA LEU A 213 10.42 -8.15 17.25
C LEU A 213 9.85 -8.33 18.65
N ASP A 214 8.69 -7.75 18.90
CA ASP A 214 7.94 -7.95 20.14
C ASP A 214 6.58 -8.60 19.85
N PHE A 215 6.49 -9.89 20.16
CA PHE A 215 5.28 -10.71 20.09
C PHE A 215 4.58 -10.87 21.45
N SER A 216 4.92 -10.07 22.47
CA SER A 216 4.37 -10.21 23.83
C SER A 216 2.85 -10.07 23.88
N ALA A 217 2.24 -9.39 22.92
CA ALA A 217 0.80 -9.19 22.83
C ALA A 217 0.08 -10.25 21.96
N ASN A 218 0.81 -11.11 21.24
CA ASN A 218 0.28 -11.97 20.18
C ASN A 218 0.03 -13.39 20.70
N SER A 219 -0.83 -13.54 21.70
CA SER A 219 -1.08 -14.84 22.37
C SER A 219 -1.68 -15.93 21.48
N ASN A 220 -2.21 -15.56 20.31
CA ASN A 220 -2.77 -16.49 19.32
C ASN A 220 -1.75 -16.95 18.27
N LEU A 221 -0.54 -16.39 18.25
CA LEU A 221 0.49 -16.76 17.28
C LEU A 221 0.87 -18.22 17.53
N VAL A 222 0.73 -19.07 16.52
CA VAL A 222 1.02 -20.51 16.62
C VAL A 222 2.17 -20.92 15.72
N GLU A 223 2.42 -20.21 14.62
CA GLU A 223 3.44 -20.61 13.66
C GLU A 223 4.09 -19.43 12.93
N ILE A 224 5.42 -19.49 12.84
CA ILE A 224 6.26 -18.59 12.05
C ILE A 224 6.97 -19.43 10.98
N PHE A 225 6.57 -19.24 9.73
CA PHE A 225 6.95 -20.06 8.58
C PHE A 225 8.36 -19.74 8.05
N PRO A 226 8.93 -20.63 7.20
CA PRO A 226 10.34 -20.52 6.82
C PRO A 226 10.74 -19.16 6.24
N GLY A 227 11.90 -18.67 6.63
CA GLY A 227 12.48 -17.42 6.10
C GLY A 227 11.65 -16.16 6.35
N SER A 228 10.61 -16.20 7.20
CA SER A 228 9.67 -15.08 7.35
C SER A 228 10.34 -13.76 7.73
N PHE A 229 11.47 -13.81 8.43
CA PHE A 229 12.29 -12.65 8.79
C PHE A 229 13.74 -12.78 8.30
N GLU A 230 14.00 -13.61 7.30
CA GLU A 230 15.34 -13.76 6.71
C GLU A 230 15.83 -12.42 6.12
N SER A 231 17.13 -12.16 6.22
CA SER A 231 17.78 -10.93 5.72
C SER A 231 17.16 -9.66 6.32
N ASN A 232 17.21 -9.56 7.65
CA ASN A 232 16.84 -8.36 8.42
C ASN A 232 18.01 -7.94 9.32
N GLN A 233 17.76 -7.06 10.30
CA GLN A 233 18.75 -6.60 11.28
C GLN A 233 18.36 -7.01 12.70
N ILE A 234 17.61 -8.10 12.87
CA ILE A 234 16.99 -8.45 14.14
C ILE A 234 18.08 -8.81 15.16
N GLU A 235 18.09 -8.12 16.28
CA GLU A 235 18.99 -8.36 17.41
C GLU A 235 18.29 -9.14 18.52
N LYS A 236 16.97 -8.93 18.66
CA LYS A 236 16.17 -9.45 19.77
C LYS A 236 14.74 -9.78 19.35
N VAL A 237 14.23 -10.86 19.91
CA VAL A 237 12.85 -11.32 19.73
C VAL A 237 12.25 -11.62 21.09
N LYS A 238 11.08 -11.04 21.37
CA LYS A 238 10.36 -11.23 22.63
C LYS A 238 9.01 -11.90 22.39
N PHE A 239 8.67 -12.89 23.20
CA PHE A 239 7.40 -13.58 23.17
C PHE A 239 6.62 -13.39 24.48
N ASN A 240 5.44 -14.00 24.55
CA ASN A 240 4.65 -14.10 25.78
C ASN A 240 4.83 -15.48 26.39
N ILE A 241 5.53 -15.60 27.52
CA ILE A 241 5.82 -16.88 28.18
C ILE A 241 4.55 -17.69 28.53
N ASN A 242 3.39 -17.02 28.66
CA ASN A 242 2.11 -17.62 29.01
C ASN A 242 1.23 -17.97 27.79
N SER A 243 1.70 -17.75 26.55
CA SER A 243 0.93 -18.12 25.35
C SER A 243 1.02 -19.62 25.04
N LYS A 244 0.28 -20.06 24.02
CA LYS A 244 0.40 -21.41 23.48
C LYS A 244 1.82 -21.64 22.90
N PRO A 245 2.28 -22.90 22.83
CA PRO A 245 3.52 -23.24 22.16
C PRO A 245 3.54 -22.74 20.71
N ILE A 246 4.70 -22.25 20.26
CA ILE A 246 4.89 -21.71 18.92
C ILE A 246 5.83 -22.63 18.13
N ILE A 247 5.53 -22.84 16.85
CA ILE A 247 6.46 -23.49 15.92
C ILE A 247 7.20 -22.38 15.15
N ILE A 248 8.52 -22.35 15.29
CA ILE A 248 9.41 -21.44 14.56
C ILE A 248 10.22 -22.28 13.57
N ARG A 249 9.94 -22.08 12.29
CA ARG A 249 10.46 -22.91 11.19
C ARG A 249 11.88 -22.53 10.79
N ASN A 250 12.42 -23.29 9.85
CA ASN A 250 13.77 -23.10 9.35
C ASN A 250 14.00 -21.73 8.74
N SER A 251 15.21 -21.22 8.96
CA SER A 251 15.69 -19.98 8.35
C SER A 251 14.92 -18.73 8.75
N VAL A 252 13.99 -18.78 9.72
CA VAL A 252 13.17 -17.64 10.13
C VAL A 252 14.02 -16.40 10.42
N PHE A 253 15.14 -16.56 11.11
CA PHE A 253 16.10 -15.50 11.46
C PHE A 253 17.44 -15.64 10.73
N LYS A 254 17.48 -16.38 9.61
CA LYS A 254 18.69 -16.45 8.78
C LYS A 254 19.10 -15.04 8.33
N ASP A 255 20.40 -14.81 8.22
CA ASP A 255 20.96 -13.51 7.80
C ASP A 255 20.48 -12.30 8.63
N ASN A 256 20.28 -12.50 9.94
CA ASN A 256 20.06 -11.42 10.93
C ASN A 256 21.27 -11.21 11.85
N VAL A 257 21.19 -10.23 12.75
CA VAL A 257 22.22 -10.04 13.80
C VAL A 257 22.13 -11.14 14.86
N ILE A 258 20.92 -11.56 15.23
CA ILE A 258 20.67 -12.70 16.10
C ILE A 258 21.14 -13.99 15.42
N LYS A 259 22.09 -14.70 16.05
CA LYS A 259 22.66 -15.96 15.56
C LYS A 259 22.44 -17.14 16.51
N THR A 260 21.92 -16.88 17.71
CA THR A 260 21.70 -17.87 18.76
C THR A 260 20.41 -17.56 19.51
N GLU A 261 19.92 -18.54 20.26
CA GLU A 261 18.70 -18.41 21.05
C GLU A 261 18.82 -17.43 22.24
N VAL A 262 20.02 -16.92 22.55
CA VAL A 262 20.24 -15.95 23.64
C VAL A 262 19.42 -14.66 23.43
N GLY A 263 19.19 -14.26 22.16
CA GLY A 263 18.36 -13.12 21.82
C GLY A 263 16.84 -13.39 21.80
N ILE A 264 16.42 -14.60 22.19
CA ILE A 264 15.00 -14.99 22.25
C ILE A 264 14.54 -14.94 23.71
N GLU A 265 13.61 -14.04 23.99
CA GLU A 265 13.06 -13.83 25.33
C GLU A 265 11.65 -14.39 25.45
N ASN A 266 11.34 -14.95 26.63
CA ASN A 266 9.99 -15.37 27.02
C ASN A 266 9.32 -16.36 26.04
N LEU A 267 10.11 -17.21 25.39
CA LEU A 267 9.59 -18.25 24.50
C LEU A 267 8.64 -19.19 25.28
N PRO A 268 7.40 -19.43 24.81
CA PRO A 268 6.46 -20.32 25.50
C PRO A 268 7.03 -21.72 25.67
N LYS A 269 6.71 -22.38 26.79
CA LYS A 269 7.11 -23.76 27.04
C LYS A 269 6.62 -24.68 25.92
N ASN A 270 7.42 -25.69 25.58
CA ASN A 270 7.16 -26.68 24.51
C ASN A 270 7.09 -26.09 23.09
N SER A 271 7.54 -24.85 22.88
CA SER A 271 7.73 -24.31 21.53
C SER A 271 8.80 -25.10 20.76
N LYS A 272 8.64 -25.20 19.44
CA LYS A 272 9.56 -25.94 18.57
C LYS A 272 10.38 -24.97 17.73
N LEU A 273 11.69 -25.09 17.79
CA LEU A 273 12.63 -24.33 16.96
C LEU A 273 13.28 -25.29 15.95
N GLU A 274 13.09 -25.05 14.65
CA GLU A 274 13.59 -25.91 13.58
C GLU A 274 14.70 -25.20 12.80
N ASN A 275 15.98 -25.29 13.18
CA ASN A 275 17.09 -24.67 12.43
C ASN A 275 16.83 -23.18 12.06
N ILE A 276 16.38 -22.40 13.04
CA ILE A 276 15.80 -21.07 12.81
C ILE A 276 16.82 -20.02 12.30
N PHE A 277 18.12 -20.30 12.42
CA PHE A 277 19.21 -19.43 11.95
C PHE A 277 19.91 -19.93 10.68
N SER A 278 19.59 -21.14 10.21
CA SER A 278 20.28 -21.84 9.11
C SER A 278 19.70 -21.54 7.75
#